data_AF-A0A353YBX8-F1
#
_entry.id   AF-A0A353YBX8-F1
#
_cell.length_a   1.000
_cell.length_b   1.000
_cell.length_c   1.000
_cell.angle_alpha   90.00
_cell.angle_beta   90.00
_cell.angle_gamma   90.00
#
_symmetry.space_group_name_H-M   'P 1'
#
loop_
_entity.id
_entity.type
_entity.pdbx_description
1 polymer ?
#
loop_
_entity_poly.entity_id
_entity_poly.type
_entity_poly.pdbx_seq_one_letter_code
_entity_poly.pdbx_strand_id
1 'polypeptide(L)'
;MAGRGRNSSAVGGPARHIPVMLSEVLQALAPESGEIIVDGTFGAGGYTEAILQSADCKVIAIDRDSEAIAAGVALAKRFPGRLDLVCGRFGAMDEIAERQGLDAVDGVALDLGVSSMQLDQAARGFSFMQDGPLDMRMGQDGPSAADVVNTLPEGDLAEIIGKLGEERRCRAIARAIVARRAEEPITTTGELAEIVARVLGRKWDDTKHPATRTFQGLRLYLNEELDELAKGLSAAERLLKAGGRLVVVTFHSLEDRIAKRFFATRSGPGPRASRHLPEVSAASLAPS
;
A
#
# COMPACT_ATOMS: atom_id res chain seq x y z
N MET A 1 11.59 -16.96 54.51
CA MET A 1 12.87 -16.57 53.88
C MET A 1 13.25 -17.61 52.85
N ALA A 2 13.28 -17.20 51.57
CA ALA A 2 13.75 -17.88 50.36
C ALA A 2 12.88 -17.28 49.23
N GLY A 3 13.34 -16.73 48.12
CA GLY A 3 14.66 -16.45 47.57
C GLY A 3 14.35 -15.70 46.27
N ARG A 4 14.59 -14.38 46.23
CA ARG A 4 14.39 -13.57 45.02
C ARG A 4 15.68 -13.59 44.20
N GLY A 5 15.66 -14.36 43.11
CA GLY A 5 16.68 -14.39 42.08
C GLY A 5 16.27 -13.60 40.84
N ARG A 6 16.85 -12.40 40.72
CA ARG A 6 17.38 -11.70 39.53
C ARG A 6 16.56 -11.58 38.23
N ASN A 7 16.32 -10.32 37.89
CA ASN A 7 16.57 -9.65 36.60
C ASN A 7 16.54 -10.47 35.31
N SER A 8 15.66 -10.08 34.39
CA SER A 8 16.15 -9.56 33.12
C SER A 8 15.45 -8.23 32.79
N SER A 9 16.29 -7.21 32.75
CA SER A 9 16.00 -5.86 32.28
C SER A 9 15.45 -5.89 30.86
N ALA A 10 14.34 -5.18 30.66
CA ALA A 10 13.84 -4.81 29.35
C ALA A 10 14.94 -4.12 28.54
N VAL A 11 15.46 -4.81 27.53
CA VAL A 11 16.26 -4.21 26.47
C VAL A 11 15.30 -3.84 25.36
N GLY A 12 14.69 -2.66 25.49
CA GLY A 12 13.92 -2.02 24.42
C GLY A 12 14.87 -1.45 23.38
N GLY A 13 15.32 -2.30 22.45
CA GLY A 13 15.76 -1.80 21.14
C GLY A 13 14.54 -1.46 20.28
N PRO A 14 14.67 -0.62 19.24
CA PRO A 14 13.57 -0.39 18.32
C PRO A 14 13.22 -1.74 17.70
N ALA A 15 12.00 -2.22 17.95
CA ALA A 15 11.52 -3.46 17.36
C ALA A 15 11.60 -3.30 15.84
N ARG A 16 12.53 -4.01 15.21
CA ARG A 16 12.65 -4.08 13.75
C ARG A 16 11.31 -4.61 13.24
N HIS A 17 10.54 -3.75 12.58
CA HIS A 17 9.25 -4.12 12.03
C HIS A 17 9.43 -5.28 11.05
N ILE A 18 8.77 -6.41 11.33
CA ILE A 18 8.76 -7.55 10.42
C ILE A 18 7.63 -7.30 9.42
N PRO A 19 7.92 -7.24 8.11
CA PRO A 19 6.88 -7.09 7.10
C PRO A 19 5.79 -8.15 7.22
N VAL A 20 4.55 -7.75 6.94
CA VAL A 20 3.40 -8.66 6.99
C VAL A 20 3.59 -9.75 5.94
N MET A 21 3.30 -11.01 6.29
CA MET A 21 3.38 -12.16 5.37
C MET A 21 4.75 -12.32 4.66
N LEU A 22 5.85 -11.88 5.29
CA LEU A 22 7.18 -11.90 4.68
C LEU A 22 7.56 -13.28 4.13
N SER A 23 7.33 -14.33 4.92
CA SER A 23 7.67 -15.71 4.55
C SER A 23 6.86 -16.18 3.35
N GLU A 24 5.58 -15.88 3.33
CA GLU A 24 4.66 -16.25 2.24
C GLU A 24 4.99 -15.48 0.96
N VAL A 25 5.34 -14.20 1.07
CA VAL A 25 5.78 -13.39 -0.08
C VAL A 25 7.08 -13.93 -0.66
N LEU A 26 8.08 -14.21 0.17
CA LEU A 26 9.33 -14.82 -0.31
C LEU A 26 9.11 -16.21 -0.91
N GLN A 27 8.20 -17.01 -0.36
CA GLN A 27 7.88 -18.31 -0.91
C GLN A 27 7.19 -18.22 -2.27
N ALA A 28 6.25 -17.29 -2.43
CA ALA A 28 5.53 -17.08 -3.69
C ALA A 28 6.41 -16.42 -4.76
N LEU A 29 7.27 -15.49 -4.35
CA LEU A 29 8.21 -14.80 -5.21
C LEU A 29 9.42 -15.66 -5.56
N ALA A 30 9.83 -16.58 -4.68
CA ALA A 30 10.93 -17.53 -4.86
C ALA A 30 12.18 -16.97 -5.59
N PRO A 31 12.84 -15.90 -5.08
CA PRO A 31 13.95 -15.24 -5.79
C PRO A 31 15.09 -16.20 -6.14
N GLU A 32 15.61 -16.11 -7.37
CA GLU A 32 16.77 -16.87 -7.85
C GLU A 32 17.97 -15.98 -8.18
N SER A 33 19.15 -16.60 -8.31
CA SER A 33 20.38 -15.87 -8.67
C SER A 33 20.30 -15.31 -10.09
N GLY A 34 20.70 -14.05 -10.26
CA GLY A 34 20.67 -13.36 -11.54
C GLY A 34 19.33 -12.73 -11.91
N GLU A 35 18.28 -12.94 -11.11
CA GLU A 35 16.97 -12.34 -11.34
C GLU A 35 16.94 -10.83 -11.03
N ILE A 36 16.01 -10.15 -11.68
CA ILE A 36 15.65 -8.75 -11.46
C ILE A 36 14.23 -8.71 -10.91
N ILE A 37 14.07 -8.11 -9.75
CA ILE A 37 12.80 -8.06 -9.02
C ILE A 37 12.44 -6.61 -8.76
N VAL A 38 11.17 -6.27 -8.93
CA VAL A 38 10.62 -4.98 -8.51
C VAL A 38 9.96 -5.13 -7.14
N ASP A 39 10.40 -4.33 -6.17
CA ASP A 39 9.63 -4.04 -4.96
C ASP A 39 8.92 -2.71 -5.18
N GLY A 40 7.64 -2.75 -5.53
CA GLY A 40 6.89 -1.55 -5.94
C GLY A 40 6.44 -0.66 -4.77
N THR A 41 6.70 -1.09 -3.53
CA THR A 41 6.21 -0.44 -2.31
C THR A 41 7.29 -0.52 -1.24
N PHE A 42 8.47 0.02 -1.56
CA PHE A 42 9.69 -0.16 -0.78
C PHE A 42 9.48 0.10 0.72
N GLY A 43 8.83 1.21 1.09
CA GLY A 43 8.54 1.58 2.47
C GLY A 43 9.81 1.60 3.34
N ALA A 44 9.86 0.73 4.35
CA ALA A 44 11.03 0.60 5.23
C ALA A 44 12.12 -0.36 4.68
N GLY A 45 11.91 -0.95 3.50
CA GLY A 45 12.84 -1.85 2.82
C GLY A 45 12.85 -3.29 3.33
N GLY A 46 11.84 -3.71 4.09
CA GLY A 46 11.81 -5.05 4.68
C GLY A 46 11.68 -6.19 3.67
N TYR A 47 10.83 -6.05 2.64
CA TYR A 47 10.75 -7.02 1.54
C TYR A 47 12.02 -6.99 0.70
N THR A 48 12.43 -5.81 0.23
CA THR A 48 13.70 -5.60 -0.46
C THR A 48 14.89 -6.27 0.25
N GLU A 49 15.08 -6.03 1.56
CA GLU A 49 16.19 -6.63 2.32
C GLU A 49 16.10 -8.16 2.33
N ALA A 50 14.90 -8.72 2.52
CA ALA A 50 14.71 -10.15 2.59
C ALA A 50 14.93 -10.84 1.23
N ILE A 51 14.49 -10.21 0.14
CA ILE A 51 14.73 -10.66 -1.25
C ILE A 51 16.23 -10.68 -1.56
N LEU A 52 16.94 -9.60 -1.21
CA LEU A 52 18.38 -9.49 -1.45
C LEU A 52 19.19 -10.49 -0.60
N GLN A 53 18.68 -10.87 0.58
CA GLN A 53 19.27 -11.90 1.43
C GLN A 53 19.00 -13.32 0.93
N SER A 54 17.86 -13.58 0.27
CA SER A 54 17.49 -14.93 -0.15
C SER A 54 18.22 -15.42 -1.41
N ALA A 55 18.66 -14.51 -2.29
CA ALA A 55 19.34 -14.87 -3.53
C ALA A 55 20.29 -13.77 -4.01
N ASP A 56 21.21 -14.10 -4.93
CA ASP A 56 22.07 -13.12 -5.61
C ASP A 56 21.34 -12.46 -6.79
N CYS A 57 20.30 -11.70 -6.47
CA CYS A 57 19.43 -10.99 -7.42
C CYS A 57 19.61 -9.47 -7.33
N LYS A 58 19.04 -8.75 -8.30
CA LYS A 58 18.89 -7.29 -8.28
C LYS A 58 17.46 -6.91 -7.90
N VAL A 59 17.32 -5.84 -7.13
CA VAL A 59 16.02 -5.27 -6.74
C VAL A 59 15.92 -3.82 -7.17
N ILE A 60 14.83 -3.48 -7.87
CA ILE A 60 14.40 -2.11 -8.14
C ILE A 60 13.31 -1.78 -7.12
N ALA A 61 13.66 -0.96 -6.14
CA ALA A 61 12.80 -0.58 -5.04
C ALA A 61 12.18 0.79 -5.32
N ILE A 62 10.85 0.82 -5.47
CA ILE A 62 10.07 2.01 -5.84
C ILE A 62 9.26 2.46 -4.63
N ASP A 63 9.29 3.75 -4.34
CA ASP A 63 8.35 4.40 -3.42
C ASP A 63 8.05 5.82 -3.86
N ARG A 64 6.81 6.26 -3.67
CA ARG A 64 6.41 7.65 -3.92
C ARG A 64 6.88 8.59 -2.82
N ASP A 65 7.20 8.04 -1.66
CA ASP A 65 7.69 8.77 -0.49
C ASP A 65 9.20 8.97 -0.59
N SER A 66 9.62 10.21 -0.85
CA SER A 66 11.04 10.56 -0.91
C SER A 66 11.80 10.28 0.40
N GLU A 67 11.10 10.32 1.55
CA GLU A 67 11.70 10.03 2.85
C GLU A 67 12.02 8.54 2.98
N ALA A 68 11.15 7.66 2.47
CA ALA A 68 11.39 6.22 2.41
C ALA A 68 12.65 5.92 1.57
N ILE A 69 12.74 6.53 0.38
CA ILE A 69 13.92 6.39 -0.50
C ILE A 69 15.19 6.89 0.18
N ALA A 70 15.15 8.06 0.84
CA ALA A 70 16.29 8.58 1.59
C ALA A 70 16.73 7.65 2.73
N ALA A 71 15.77 7.06 3.46
CA ALA A 71 16.06 6.09 4.52
C ALA A 71 16.68 4.78 3.97
N GLY A 72 16.35 4.40 2.73
CA GLY A 72 16.86 3.21 2.06
C GLY A 72 18.35 3.25 1.69
N VAL A 73 18.99 4.42 1.67
CA VAL A 73 20.39 4.57 1.22
C VAL A 73 21.36 3.69 2.01
N ALA A 74 21.12 3.51 3.31
CA ALA A 74 21.94 2.61 4.13
C ALA A 74 21.79 1.14 3.73
N LEU A 75 20.59 0.72 3.30
CA LEU A 75 20.34 -0.61 2.77
C LEU A 75 21.05 -0.82 1.42
N ALA A 76 20.97 0.16 0.52
CA ALA A 76 21.67 0.09 -0.78
C ALA A 76 23.19 -0.06 -0.62
N LYS A 77 23.79 0.61 0.36
CA LYS A 77 25.23 0.45 0.68
C LYS A 77 25.60 -0.95 1.16
N ARG A 78 24.66 -1.69 1.76
CA ARG A 78 24.87 -3.08 2.21
C ARG A 78 24.80 -4.08 1.06
N PHE A 79 24.14 -3.72 -0.04
CA PHE A 79 23.95 -4.55 -1.23
C PHE A 79 24.44 -3.81 -2.50
N PRO A 80 25.75 -3.53 -2.60
CA PRO A 80 26.30 -2.69 -3.66
C PRO A 80 26.05 -3.30 -5.05
N GLY A 81 25.52 -2.49 -5.96
CA GLY A 81 25.21 -2.90 -7.34
C GLY A 81 24.01 -3.84 -7.50
N ARG A 82 23.28 -4.10 -6.41
CA ARG A 82 22.13 -5.02 -6.37
C ARG A 82 20.83 -4.36 -5.96
N LEU A 83 20.86 -3.13 -5.43
CA LEU A 83 19.67 -2.39 -5.04
C LEU A 83 19.67 -1.00 -5.69
N ASP A 84 18.66 -0.75 -6.51
CA ASP A 84 18.36 0.55 -7.10
C ASP A 84 17.12 1.13 -6.44
N LEU A 85 17.28 2.29 -5.78
CA LEU A 85 16.20 3.01 -5.11
C LEU A 85 15.64 4.09 -6.05
N VAL A 86 14.33 4.06 -6.29
CA VAL A 86 13.65 4.96 -7.23
C VAL A 86 12.50 5.67 -6.54
N CYS A 87 12.57 7.00 -6.47
CA CYS A 87 11.43 7.81 -6.06
C CYS A 87 10.43 7.89 -7.22
N GLY A 88 9.27 7.25 -7.07
CA GLY A 88 8.28 7.13 -8.13
C GLY A 88 7.01 6.39 -7.71
N ARG A 89 6.05 6.37 -8.62
CA ARG A 89 4.77 5.66 -8.46
C ARG A 89 4.88 4.28 -9.11
N PHE A 90 4.47 3.22 -8.43
CA PHE A 90 4.58 1.85 -8.95
C PHE A 90 3.66 1.59 -10.15
N GLY A 91 2.63 2.42 -10.34
CA GLY A 91 1.82 2.46 -11.55
C GLY A 91 2.59 2.77 -12.82
N ALA A 92 3.81 3.32 -12.69
CA ALA A 92 4.74 3.60 -13.78
C ALA A 92 6.00 2.70 -13.70
N MET A 93 5.92 1.54 -13.04
CA MET A 93 7.09 0.66 -12.85
C MET A 93 7.71 0.16 -14.17
N ASP A 94 6.89 -0.02 -15.21
CA ASP A 94 7.34 -0.41 -16.54
C ASP A 94 8.14 0.71 -17.22
N GLU A 95 7.66 1.96 -17.14
CA GLU A 95 8.43 3.11 -17.63
C GLU A 95 9.71 3.35 -16.80
N ILE A 96 9.66 3.08 -15.50
CA ILE A 96 10.84 3.15 -14.62
C ILE A 96 11.88 2.13 -15.06
N ALA A 97 11.47 0.89 -15.31
CA ALA A 97 12.35 -0.17 -15.79
C ALA A 97 12.93 0.15 -17.18
N GLU A 98 12.11 0.65 -18.10
CA GLU A 98 12.56 1.06 -19.44
C GLU A 98 13.65 2.14 -19.37
N ARG A 99 13.50 3.16 -18.50
CA ARG A 99 14.53 4.20 -18.29
C ARG A 99 15.84 3.64 -17.71
N GLN A 100 15.80 2.47 -17.08
CA GLN A 100 16.98 1.75 -16.60
C GLN A 100 17.54 0.77 -17.64
N GLY A 101 16.97 0.72 -18.84
CA GLY A 101 17.37 -0.18 -19.92
C GLY A 101 16.91 -1.62 -19.71
N LEU A 102 15.79 -1.82 -19.01
CA LEU A 102 15.22 -3.13 -18.72
C LEU A 102 13.90 -3.31 -19.47
N ASP A 103 13.87 -4.31 -20.34
CA ASP A 103 12.67 -4.66 -21.11
C ASP A 103 11.70 -5.54 -20.32
N ALA A 104 12.20 -6.32 -19.35
CA ALA A 104 11.41 -7.23 -18.54
C ALA A 104 12.05 -7.52 -17.17
N VAL A 105 11.24 -8.01 -16.24
CA VAL A 105 11.67 -8.44 -14.89
C VAL A 105 11.14 -9.84 -14.55
N ASP A 106 11.77 -10.47 -13.56
CA ASP A 106 11.49 -11.83 -13.11
C ASP A 106 10.41 -11.91 -12.04
N GLY A 107 10.23 -10.81 -11.28
CA GLY A 107 9.29 -10.76 -10.18
C GLY A 107 8.87 -9.34 -9.84
N VAL A 108 7.65 -9.20 -9.35
CA VAL A 108 7.09 -7.95 -8.82
C VAL A 108 6.40 -8.26 -7.49
N ALA A 109 6.74 -7.51 -6.45
CA ALA A 109 6.06 -7.53 -5.16
C ALA A 109 5.41 -6.17 -4.87
N LEU A 110 4.15 -6.19 -4.45
CA LEU A 110 3.38 -5.00 -4.05
C LEU A 110 2.77 -5.24 -2.66
N ASP A 111 3.21 -4.47 -1.68
CA ASP A 111 2.66 -4.38 -0.31
C ASP A 111 1.82 -3.11 -0.19
N LEU A 112 0.51 -3.26 -0.42
CA LEU A 112 -0.37 -2.09 -0.55
C LEU A 112 -0.62 -1.39 0.79
N GLY A 113 -1.11 -0.16 0.76
CA GLY A 113 -1.44 0.59 1.96
C GLY A 113 -0.27 1.38 2.53
N VAL A 114 -0.27 1.57 3.86
CA VAL A 114 0.66 2.48 4.54
C VAL A 114 1.77 1.71 5.24
N SER A 115 2.97 2.24 5.16
CA SER A 115 4.10 1.71 5.93
C SER A 115 3.92 2.01 7.41
N SER A 116 4.50 1.18 8.27
CA SER A 116 4.57 1.44 9.72
C SER A 116 5.21 2.79 10.02
N MET A 117 6.24 3.19 9.25
CA MET A 117 6.87 4.51 9.36
C MET A 117 5.88 5.66 9.19
N GLN A 118 4.87 5.52 8.32
CA GLN A 118 3.84 6.55 8.11
C GLN A 118 2.81 6.58 9.25
N LEU A 119 2.51 5.42 9.85
CA LEU A 119 1.58 5.33 10.99
C LEU A 119 2.21 5.76 12.32
N ASP A 120 3.50 5.50 12.49
CA ASP A 120 4.24 5.79 13.73
C ASP A 120 4.62 7.27 13.85
N GLN A 121 4.66 8.00 12.74
CA GLN A 121 4.97 9.43 12.71
C GLN A 121 3.69 10.27 12.77
N ALA A 122 3.35 10.75 13.97
CA ALA A 122 2.19 11.62 14.18
C ALA A 122 2.15 12.84 13.25
N ALA A 123 3.32 13.40 12.90
CA ALA A 123 3.46 14.52 11.98
C ALA A 123 2.92 14.27 10.56
N ARG A 124 2.83 13.00 10.14
CA ARG A 124 2.32 12.59 8.81
C ARG A 124 0.80 12.48 8.77
N GLY A 125 0.12 12.47 9.92
CA GLY A 125 -1.34 12.55 9.99
C GLY A 125 -2.11 11.30 9.56
N PHE A 126 -1.47 10.14 9.39
CA PHE A 126 -2.16 8.90 9.00
C PHE A 126 -2.93 8.22 10.13
N SER A 127 -2.58 8.54 11.38
CA SER A 127 -3.14 7.92 12.58
C SER A 127 -3.79 8.96 13.48
N PHE A 128 -4.86 8.55 14.16
CA PHE A 128 -5.50 9.30 15.25
C PHE A 128 -5.15 8.72 16.63
N MET A 129 -4.31 7.68 16.68
CA MET A 129 -3.82 7.12 17.95
C MET A 129 -2.80 8.06 18.61
N GLN A 130 -2.06 8.81 17.80
CA GLN A 130 -1.24 9.93 18.21
C GLN A 130 -1.74 11.15 17.44
N ASP A 131 -2.08 12.23 18.15
CA ASP A 131 -2.59 13.43 17.52
C ASP A 131 -1.48 14.15 16.74
N GLY A 132 -1.83 14.73 15.60
CA GLY A 132 -0.91 15.41 14.71
C GLY A 132 -1.62 16.15 13.58
N PRO A 133 -0.89 16.86 12.70
CA PRO A 133 -1.46 17.57 11.58
C PRO A 133 -2.28 16.64 10.69
N LEU A 134 -3.43 17.10 10.22
CA LEU A 134 -4.29 16.34 9.33
C LEU A 134 -3.74 16.39 7.89
N ASP A 135 -2.71 15.59 7.61
CA ASP A 135 -2.02 15.56 6.31
C ASP A 135 -2.40 14.35 5.44
N MET A 136 -2.00 13.14 5.84
CA MET A 136 -2.25 11.86 5.12
C MET A 136 -1.68 11.74 3.71
N ARG A 137 -0.80 12.64 3.25
CA ARG A 137 -0.12 12.47 1.97
C ARG A 137 1.05 11.49 2.10
N MET A 138 1.10 10.52 1.20
CA MET A 138 2.23 9.58 1.09
C MET A 138 3.44 10.23 0.39
N GLY A 139 3.17 11.14 -0.57
CA GLY A 139 4.20 11.99 -1.19
C GLY A 139 4.10 13.44 -0.71
N GLN A 140 4.71 14.38 -1.45
CA GLN A 140 4.66 15.81 -1.11
C GLN A 140 3.67 16.62 -1.97
N ASP A 141 3.05 15.99 -2.96
CA ASP A 141 2.15 16.65 -3.91
C ASP A 141 0.69 16.63 -3.47
N GLY A 142 -0.08 17.60 -3.97
CA GLY A 142 -1.53 17.64 -3.83
C GLY A 142 -2.03 18.22 -2.49
N PRO A 143 -3.37 18.32 -2.35
CA PRO A 143 -3.99 18.83 -1.13
C PRO A 143 -3.77 17.89 0.05
N SER A 144 -3.66 18.45 1.25
CA SER A 144 -3.67 17.68 2.49
C SER A 144 -5.08 17.19 2.85
N ALA A 145 -5.18 16.26 3.79
CA ALA A 145 -6.46 15.86 4.37
C ALA A 145 -7.19 17.06 5.00
N ALA A 146 -6.48 17.99 5.64
CA ALA A 146 -7.02 19.24 6.16
C ALA A 146 -7.65 20.06 5.04
N ASP A 147 -6.96 20.22 3.90
CA ASP A 147 -7.51 20.96 2.75
C ASP A 147 -8.78 20.27 2.25
N VAL A 148 -8.76 18.95 2.09
CA VAL A 148 -9.92 18.16 1.62
C VAL A 148 -11.11 18.31 2.55
N VAL A 149 -10.95 18.10 3.86
CA VAL A 149 -12.08 18.18 4.80
C VAL A 149 -12.58 19.60 4.97
N ASN A 150 -11.75 20.62 4.77
CA ASN A 150 -12.15 22.02 4.94
C ASN A 150 -12.72 22.65 3.65
N THR A 151 -12.46 22.09 2.47
CA THR A 151 -12.86 22.72 1.19
C THR A 151 -13.89 21.94 0.37
N LEU A 152 -13.88 20.60 0.41
CA LEU A 152 -14.78 19.83 -0.45
C LEU A 152 -16.26 20.03 -0.08
N PRO A 153 -17.19 20.01 -1.06
CA PRO A 153 -18.63 19.96 -0.79
C PRO A 153 -19.04 18.78 0.11
N GLU A 154 -20.14 18.94 0.86
CA GLU A 154 -20.67 17.87 1.74
C GLU A 154 -20.92 16.56 0.97
N GLY A 155 -21.45 16.67 -0.26
CA GLY A 155 -21.74 15.53 -1.12
C GLY A 155 -20.49 14.72 -1.47
N ASP A 156 -19.41 15.41 -1.84
CA ASP A 156 -18.15 14.79 -2.23
C ASP A 156 -17.47 14.13 -1.03
N LEU A 157 -17.49 14.77 0.14
CA LEU A 157 -17.02 14.17 1.39
C LEU A 157 -17.82 12.90 1.74
N ALA A 158 -19.15 12.94 1.61
CA ALA A 158 -19.98 11.78 1.87
C ALA A 158 -19.72 10.64 0.86
N GLU A 159 -19.39 10.98 -0.39
CA GLU A 159 -19.02 10.02 -1.41
C GLU A 159 -17.69 9.34 -1.10
N ILE A 160 -16.65 10.11 -0.76
CA ILE A 160 -15.34 9.59 -0.36
C ILE A 160 -15.49 8.63 0.84
N ILE A 161 -16.14 9.08 1.90
CA ILE A 161 -16.32 8.29 3.14
C ILE A 161 -17.18 7.04 2.87
N GLY A 162 -18.19 7.16 2.02
CA GLY A 162 -19.10 6.06 1.71
C GLY A 162 -18.49 5.01 0.79
N LYS A 163 -17.85 5.42 -0.30
CA LYS A 163 -17.30 4.51 -1.33
C LYS A 163 -15.93 3.96 -0.96
N LEU A 164 -15.03 4.82 -0.48
CA LEU A 164 -13.64 4.44 -0.18
C LEU A 164 -13.49 3.99 1.28
N GLY A 165 -14.23 4.63 2.19
CA GLY A 165 -14.27 4.21 3.60
C GLY A 165 -15.22 3.04 3.89
N GLU A 166 -16.12 2.70 2.96
CA GLU A 166 -17.21 1.73 3.18
C GLU A 166 -18.08 2.05 4.42
N GLU A 167 -18.24 3.34 4.77
CA GLU A 167 -18.99 3.78 5.95
C GLU A 167 -20.45 4.15 5.62
N ARG A 168 -21.39 3.43 6.24
CA ARG A 168 -22.84 3.55 5.97
C ARG A 168 -23.40 4.89 6.43
N ARG A 169 -22.84 5.49 7.48
CA ARG A 169 -23.23 6.80 8.01
C ARG A 169 -22.44 7.95 7.39
N CYS A 170 -21.85 7.77 6.21
CA CYS A 170 -21.05 8.77 5.52
C CYS A 170 -21.69 10.15 5.43
N ARG A 171 -22.99 10.24 5.09
CA ARG A 171 -23.71 11.52 5.01
C ARG A 171 -23.78 12.26 6.35
N ALA A 172 -23.97 11.52 7.45
CA ALA A 172 -24.01 12.13 8.78
C ALA A 172 -22.62 12.62 9.22
N ILE A 173 -21.57 11.87 8.87
CA ILE A 173 -20.19 12.26 9.14
C ILE A 173 -19.82 13.51 8.33
N ALA A 174 -20.08 13.51 7.02
CA ALA A 174 -19.81 14.64 6.13
C ALA A 174 -20.51 15.92 6.60
N ARG A 175 -21.79 15.83 6.99
CA ARG A 175 -22.51 16.97 7.57
C ARG A 175 -21.86 17.49 8.84
N ALA A 176 -21.42 16.60 9.73
CA ALA A 176 -20.77 17.00 10.97
C ALA A 176 -19.41 17.67 10.72
N ILE A 177 -18.64 17.19 9.74
CA ILE A 177 -17.40 17.83 9.28
C ILE A 177 -17.69 19.24 8.75
N VAL A 178 -18.69 19.39 7.87
CA VAL A 178 -19.08 20.67 7.28
C VAL A 178 -19.58 21.66 8.34
N ALA A 179 -20.38 21.19 9.30
CA ALA A 179 -20.82 22.02 10.42
C ALA A 179 -19.63 22.47 11.28
N ARG A 180 -18.73 21.55 11.64
CA ARG A 180 -17.54 21.87 12.45
C ARG A 180 -16.64 22.88 11.76
N ARG A 181 -16.32 22.69 10.48
CA ARG A 181 -15.41 23.61 9.75
C ARG A 181 -15.98 25.00 9.53
N ALA A 182 -17.31 25.17 9.60
CA ALA A 182 -17.96 26.47 9.52
C ALA A 182 -17.72 27.32 10.78
N GLU A 183 -17.43 26.67 11.91
CA GLU A 183 -17.08 27.34 13.17
C GLU A 183 -15.58 27.63 13.23
N GLU A 184 -14.74 26.63 12.95
CA GLU A 184 -13.28 26.76 12.89
C GLU A 184 -12.68 25.61 12.05
N PRO A 185 -11.60 25.85 11.28
CA PRO A 185 -10.98 24.83 10.44
C PRO A 185 -10.53 23.60 11.23
N ILE A 186 -10.70 22.41 10.62
CA ILE A 186 -10.23 21.14 11.19
C ILE A 186 -8.77 20.95 10.77
N THR A 187 -7.85 20.89 11.73
CA THR A 187 -6.41 20.91 11.46
C THR A 187 -5.67 19.69 11.98
N THR A 188 -6.25 18.93 12.92
CA THR A 188 -5.60 17.75 13.50
C THR A 188 -6.37 16.44 13.29
N THR A 189 -5.65 15.32 13.39
CA THR A 189 -6.24 13.97 13.31
C THR A 189 -7.18 13.70 14.49
N GLY A 190 -6.85 14.18 15.68
CA GLY A 190 -7.67 14.07 16.88
C GLY A 190 -9.03 14.75 16.71
N GLU A 191 -9.04 15.99 16.20
CA GLU A 191 -10.28 16.73 15.93
C GLU A 191 -11.21 15.96 14.98
N LEU A 192 -10.67 15.49 13.85
CA LEU A 192 -11.46 14.72 12.90
C LEU A 192 -11.99 13.42 13.53
N ALA A 193 -11.15 12.71 14.27
CA ALA A 193 -11.53 11.46 14.92
C ALA A 193 -12.65 11.67 15.94
N GLU A 194 -12.61 12.75 16.71
CA GLU A 194 -13.66 13.11 17.66
C GLU A 194 -14.99 13.43 16.97
N ILE A 195 -14.97 14.20 15.89
CA ILE A 195 -16.19 14.50 15.11
C ILE A 195 -16.85 13.20 14.67
N VAL A 196 -16.06 12.28 14.08
CA VAL A 196 -16.55 10.98 13.62
C VAL A 196 -17.08 10.15 14.79
N ALA A 197 -16.36 10.11 15.91
CA ALA A 197 -16.76 9.36 17.10
C ALA A 197 -18.07 9.88 17.72
N ARG A 198 -18.28 11.21 17.77
CA ARG A 198 -19.54 11.81 18.24
C ARG A 198 -20.72 11.45 17.34
N VAL A 199 -20.49 11.40 16.03
CA VAL A 199 -21.54 11.01 15.07
C VAL A 199 -21.89 9.54 15.25
N LEU A 200 -20.90 8.64 15.19
CA LEU A 200 -21.13 7.20 15.17
C LEU A 200 -21.51 6.62 16.53
N GLY A 201 -21.05 7.25 17.61
CA GLY A 201 -21.03 6.66 18.94
C GLY A 201 -19.95 5.58 19.04
N ARG A 202 -19.57 5.23 20.26
CA ARG A 202 -18.67 4.09 20.52
C ARG A 202 -19.49 2.97 21.12
N LYS A 203 -19.61 1.84 20.42
CA LYS A 203 -20.16 0.63 21.03
C LYS A 203 -19.08 -0.08 21.83
N TRP A 204 -19.48 -0.73 22.91
CA TRP A 204 -18.55 -1.39 23.84
C TRP A 204 -17.89 -2.64 23.21
N ASP A 205 -18.46 -3.17 22.13
CA ASP A 205 -18.01 -4.35 21.38
C ASP A 205 -17.21 -4.04 20.11
N ASP A 206 -17.01 -2.76 19.77
CA ASP A 206 -16.29 -2.38 18.55
C ASP A 206 -14.78 -2.65 18.71
N THR A 207 -14.29 -3.66 17.99
CA THR A 207 -12.86 -4.00 17.92
C THR A 207 -12.03 -2.91 17.22
N LYS A 208 -12.67 -2.04 16.43
CA LYS A 208 -12.04 -0.96 15.66
C LYS A 208 -12.59 0.39 16.07
N HIS A 209 -11.73 1.40 16.07
CA HIS A 209 -12.15 2.76 16.39
C HIS A 209 -13.14 3.28 15.31
N PRO A 210 -14.20 4.03 15.69
CA PRO A 210 -15.19 4.52 14.73
C PRO A 210 -14.61 5.35 13.58
N ALA A 211 -13.52 6.07 13.83
CA ALA A 211 -12.86 6.90 12.83
C ALA A 211 -12.08 6.11 11.75
N THR A 212 -11.77 4.83 11.97
CA THR A 212 -10.89 4.04 11.08
C THR A 212 -11.35 4.07 9.61
N ARG A 213 -12.65 3.90 9.35
CA ARG A 213 -13.18 3.90 7.99
C ARG A 213 -13.14 5.26 7.31
N THR A 214 -13.37 6.33 8.07
CA THR A 214 -13.29 7.70 7.54
C THR A 214 -11.85 8.03 7.16
N PHE A 215 -10.89 7.68 8.02
CA PHE A 215 -9.46 7.87 7.76
C PHE A 215 -9.00 7.05 6.56
N GLN A 216 -9.41 5.78 6.47
CA GLN A 216 -9.15 4.95 5.30
C GLN A 216 -9.69 5.59 4.01
N GLY A 217 -10.93 6.06 4.02
CA GLY A 217 -11.54 6.66 2.83
C GLY A 217 -10.83 7.93 2.36
N LEU A 218 -10.47 8.83 3.29
CA LEU A 218 -9.70 10.04 2.98
C LEU A 218 -8.31 9.71 2.45
N ARG A 219 -7.62 8.76 3.09
CA ARG A 219 -6.29 8.31 2.67
C ARG A 219 -6.30 7.77 1.24
N LEU A 220 -7.24 6.87 0.95
CA LEU A 220 -7.43 6.28 -0.38
C LEU A 220 -7.68 7.35 -1.44
N TYR A 221 -8.48 8.36 -1.12
CA TYR A 221 -8.79 9.47 -2.01
C TYR A 221 -7.56 10.33 -2.28
N LEU A 222 -6.90 10.82 -1.23
CA LEU A 222 -5.75 11.73 -1.32
C LEU A 222 -4.58 11.13 -2.10
N ASN A 223 -4.40 9.82 -1.97
CA ASN A 223 -3.26 9.13 -2.54
C ASN A 223 -3.59 8.40 -3.85
N GLU A 224 -4.82 8.50 -4.35
CA GLU A 224 -5.30 7.81 -5.56
C GLU A 224 -5.01 6.29 -5.51
N GLU A 225 -5.04 5.68 -4.32
CA GLU A 225 -4.46 4.34 -4.08
C GLU A 225 -5.10 3.25 -4.95
N LEU A 226 -6.41 3.31 -5.18
CA LEU A 226 -7.11 2.30 -5.99
C LEU A 226 -6.80 2.42 -7.49
N ASP A 227 -6.65 3.64 -7.99
CA ASP A 227 -6.28 3.90 -9.38
C ASP A 227 -4.81 3.55 -9.61
N GLU A 228 -3.97 3.88 -8.64
CA GLU A 228 -2.56 3.50 -8.61
C GLU A 228 -2.39 1.97 -8.60
N LEU A 229 -3.17 1.24 -7.79
CA LEU A 229 -3.22 -0.22 -7.83
C LEU A 229 -3.59 -0.74 -9.22
N ALA A 230 -4.65 -0.20 -9.84
CA ALA A 230 -5.08 -0.67 -11.17
C ALA A 230 -4.00 -0.43 -12.24
N LYS A 231 -3.32 0.72 -12.19
CA LYS A 231 -2.17 1.03 -13.06
C LYS A 231 -1.00 0.09 -12.78
N GLY A 232 -0.67 -0.13 -11.51
CA GLY A 232 0.43 -0.99 -11.06
C GLY A 232 0.26 -2.44 -11.49
N LEU A 233 -0.93 -3.01 -11.35
CA LEU A 233 -1.21 -4.36 -11.83
C LEU A 233 -1.04 -4.46 -13.35
N SER A 234 -1.50 -3.45 -14.09
CA SER A 234 -1.36 -3.40 -15.55
C SER A 234 0.10 -3.21 -15.99
N ALA A 235 0.87 -2.41 -15.26
CA ALA A 235 2.30 -2.20 -15.50
C ALA A 235 3.11 -3.48 -15.19
N ALA A 236 2.80 -4.16 -14.09
CA ALA A 236 3.40 -5.44 -13.76
C ALA A 236 3.13 -6.51 -14.83
N GLU A 237 1.92 -6.58 -15.38
CA GLU A 237 1.57 -7.48 -16.49
C GLU A 237 2.37 -7.21 -17.76
N ARG A 238 2.69 -5.95 -18.07
CA ARG A 238 3.55 -5.59 -19.21
C ARG A 238 5.02 -5.88 -18.96
N LEU A 239 5.47 -5.71 -17.71
CA LEU A 239 6.88 -5.78 -17.34
C LEU A 239 7.36 -7.21 -17.03
N LEU A 240 6.48 -8.08 -16.57
CA LEU A 240 6.85 -9.45 -16.21
C LEU A 240 7.15 -10.29 -17.45
N LYS A 241 8.29 -10.98 -17.44
CA LYS A 241 8.60 -12.00 -18.44
C LYS A 241 7.68 -13.23 -18.30
N ALA A 242 7.66 -14.08 -19.32
CA ALA A 242 7.01 -15.39 -19.22
C ALA A 242 7.60 -16.20 -18.05
N GLY A 243 6.72 -16.69 -17.16
CA GLY A 243 7.11 -17.38 -15.93
C GLY A 243 7.46 -16.44 -14.76
N GLY A 244 7.42 -15.13 -14.96
CA GLY A 244 7.58 -14.14 -13.89
C GLY A 244 6.47 -14.20 -12.85
N ARG A 245 6.75 -13.73 -11.64
CA ARG A 245 5.83 -13.83 -10.49
C ARG A 245 5.35 -12.45 -10.06
N LEU A 246 4.02 -12.29 -9.95
CA LEU A 246 3.39 -11.11 -9.35
C LEU A 246 2.83 -11.50 -7.97
N VAL A 247 3.34 -10.87 -6.92
CA VAL A 247 2.86 -11.05 -5.55
C VAL A 247 2.26 -9.74 -5.05
N VAL A 248 1.02 -9.78 -4.56
CA VAL A 248 0.29 -8.61 -4.09
C VAL A 248 -0.28 -8.89 -2.70
N VAL A 249 0.06 -8.04 -1.73
CA VAL A 249 -0.48 -8.06 -0.37
C VAL A 249 -1.44 -6.88 -0.22
N THR A 250 -2.67 -7.18 0.17
CA THR A 250 -3.76 -6.19 0.29
C THR A 250 -4.25 -6.11 1.73
N PHE A 251 -4.61 -4.91 2.20
CA PHE A 251 -4.99 -4.70 3.61
C PHE A 251 -6.47 -4.44 3.81
N HIS A 252 -7.21 -4.17 2.73
CA HIS A 252 -8.65 -4.03 2.80
C HIS A 252 -9.39 -4.60 1.59
N SER A 253 -10.70 -4.72 1.76
CA SER A 253 -11.67 -5.29 0.81
C SER A 253 -11.61 -4.68 -0.59
N LEU A 254 -11.43 -3.36 -0.71
CA LEU A 254 -11.41 -2.68 -2.00
C LEU A 254 -10.20 -3.06 -2.85
N GLU A 255 -8.99 -3.05 -2.29
CA GLU A 255 -7.75 -3.51 -2.93
C GLU A 255 -7.86 -4.99 -3.32
N ASP A 256 -8.22 -5.85 -2.36
CA ASP A 256 -8.37 -7.30 -2.56
C ASP A 256 -9.33 -7.62 -3.71
N ARG A 257 -10.44 -6.90 -3.81
CA ARG A 257 -11.41 -7.05 -4.90
C ARG A 257 -10.82 -6.69 -6.26
N ILE A 258 -10.01 -5.63 -6.33
CA ILE A 258 -9.33 -5.20 -7.56
C ILE A 258 -8.30 -6.25 -7.96
N ALA A 259 -7.42 -6.66 -7.05
CA ALA A 259 -6.38 -7.67 -7.28
C ALA A 259 -7.00 -9.02 -7.71
N LYS A 260 -8.00 -9.52 -6.99
CA LYS A 260 -8.69 -10.78 -7.34
C LYS A 260 -9.34 -10.73 -8.70
N ARG A 261 -10.03 -9.62 -9.04
CA ARG A 261 -10.65 -9.46 -10.36
C ARG A 261 -9.59 -9.43 -11.45
N PHE A 262 -8.48 -8.73 -11.21
CA PHE A 262 -7.37 -8.68 -12.14
C PHE A 262 -6.86 -10.09 -12.46
N PHE A 263 -6.45 -10.85 -11.44
CA PHE A 263 -5.98 -12.24 -11.62
C PHE A 263 -7.04 -13.15 -12.26
N ALA A 264 -8.29 -13.12 -11.78
CA ALA A 264 -9.35 -13.97 -12.34
C ALA A 264 -9.60 -13.71 -13.84
N THR A 265 -9.45 -12.46 -14.29
CA THR A 265 -9.64 -12.08 -15.70
C THR A 265 -8.49 -12.60 -16.58
N ARG A 266 -7.27 -12.70 -16.04
CA ARG A 266 -6.06 -13.13 -16.77
C ARG A 266 -5.80 -14.64 -16.68
N SER A 267 -6.27 -15.28 -15.62
CA SER A 267 -6.08 -16.71 -15.34
C SER A 267 -7.28 -17.58 -15.77
N GLY A 268 -8.36 -16.97 -16.27
CA GLY A 268 -9.51 -17.71 -16.79
C GLY A 268 -9.16 -18.47 -18.08
N PRO A 269 -9.91 -19.54 -18.44
CA PRO A 269 -9.76 -20.13 -19.76
C PRO A 269 -9.97 -19.03 -20.79
N GLY A 270 -9.01 -18.86 -21.71
CA GLY A 270 -9.13 -17.91 -22.83
C GLY A 270 -10.48 -18.05 -23.54
N PRO A 271 -10.89 -17.05 -24.35
CA PRO A 271 -12.22 -17.03 -24.96
C PRO A 271 -12.53 -18.42 -25.53
N ARG A 272 -13.55 -19.08 -24.97
CA ARG A 272 -14.01 -20.38 -25.45
C ARG A 272 -14.25 -20.22 -26.95
N ALA A 273 -13.39 -20.82 -27.76
CA ALA A 273 -13.68 -21.01 -29.17
C ALA A 273 -15.08 -21.63 -29.23
N SER A 274 -15.96 -21.00 -30.01
CA SER A 274 -17.33 -21.42 -30.21
C SER A 274 -17.42 -22.95 -30.27
N ARG A 275 -18.42 -23.55 -29.61
CA ARG A 275 -18.67 -25.02 -29.57
C ARG A 275 -18.92 -25.64 -30.96
N HIS A 276 -18.82 -24.82 -32.02
CA HIS A 276 -19.02 -25.15 -33.42
C HIS A 276 -17.74 -25.05 -34.25
N LEU A 277 -16.57 -24.77 -33.65
CA LEU A 277 -15.29 -24.81 -34.35
C LEU A 277 -14.54 -26.09 -33.98
N PRO A 278 -13.98 -26.82 -34.98
CA PRO A 278 -13.21 -28.03 -34.71
C PRO A 278 -11.99 -27.73 -33.84
N GLU A 279 -11.69 -28.63 -32.90
CA GLU A 279 -10.51 -28.52 -32.03
C GLU A 279 -9.24 -28.46 -32.87
N VAL A 280 -8.57 -27.31 -32.84
CA VAL A 280 -7.20 -27.21 -33.33
C VAL A 280 -6.29 -27.74 -32.22
N SER A 281 -5.60 -28.83 -32.54
CA SER A 281 -4.63 -29.54 -31.69
C SER A 281 -3.69 -28.58 -30.95
N ALA A 282 -3.54 -28.80 -29.65
CA ALA A 282 -2.66 -28.09 -28.73
C ALA A 282 -1.17 -28.35 -29.05
N ALA A 283 -0.65 -27.65 -30.05
CA ALA A 283 0.78 -27.54 -30.31
C ALA A 283 1.06 -26.26 -31.11
N SER A 284 0.89 -25.07 -30.52
CA SER A 284 1.51 -23.78 -30.96
C SER A 284 0.87 -22.54 -30.32
N LEU A 285 0.84 -22.45 -28.99
CA LEU A 285 0.59 -21.15 -28.34
C LEU A 285 1.79 -20.81 -27.47
N ALA A 286 2.85 -20.33 -28.13
CA ALA A 286 3.85 -19.48 -27.51
C ALA A 286 3.27 -18.05 -27.46
N PRO A 287 3.42 -17.31 -26.36
CA PRO A 287 2.98 -15.91 -26.31
C PRO A 287 3.97 -15.04 -27.10
N SER A 288 3.43 -14.28 -28.04
CA SER A 288 4.05 -13.11 -28.66
C SER A 288 3.71 -11.85 -27.87
#